data_AF-A0A356WTT5-F1
#
_entry.id   AF-A0A356WTT5-F1
#
_cell.length_a   1.000
_cell.length_b   1.000
_cell.length_c   1.000
_cell.angle_alpha   90.00
_cell.angle_beta   90.00
_cell.angle_gamma   90.00
#
_symmetry.space_group_name_H-M   'P 1'
#
loop_
_entity.id
_entity.type
_entity.pdbx_description
1 polymer ?
#
loop_
_entity_poly.entity_id
_entity_poly.type
_entity_poly.pdbx_seq_one_letter_code
_entity_poly.pdbx_strand_id
1 'polypeptide(L)' 'GQPFVQGNNNYISLFPESREEADRLFGALSEGGEVEMPMADQFWGDYFGSLKDKFGVYWMINYNSANQ' A
#
# COMPACT_ATOMS: atom_id res chain seq x y z
N GLY A 1 -8.30 -28.34 -16.30
CA GLY A 1 -7.10 -27.84 -15.61
C GLY A 1 -7.53 -27.21 -14.30
N GLN A 2 -6.71 -27.28 -13.26
CA GLN A 2 -7.02 -26.55 -12.02
C GLN A 2 -6.93 -25.03 -12.27
N PRO A 3 -7.85 -24.22 -11.72
CA PRO A 3 -7.77 -22.78 -11.84
C PRO A 3 -6.52 -22.26 -11.10
N PHE A 4 -5.83 -21.31 -11.69
CA PHE A 4 -4.76 -20.57 -11.02
C PHE A 4 -5.38 -19.75 -9.88
N VAL A 5 -4.92 -20.00 -8.65
CA VAL A 5 -5.27 -19.19 -7.49
C VAL A 5 -4.07 -18.30 -7.21
N GLN A 6 -4.24 -17.00 -7.45
CA GLN A 6 -3.23 -16.02 -7.08
C GLN A 6 -3.14 -15.96 -5.54
N GLY A 7 -1.97 -16.32 -4.99
CA GLY A 7 -1.73 -16.19 -3.56
C GLY A 7 -1.62 -14.72 -3.14
N ASN A 8 -2.09 -14.40 -1.92
CA ASN A 8 -1.97 -13.10 -1.26
C ASN A 8 -0.93 -13.10 -0.13
N ASN A 9 0.01 -14.06 -0.17
CA ASN A 9 0.87 -14.37 0.96
C ASN A 9 1.94 -13.32 1.26
N ASN A 10 2.22 -12.39 0.34
CA ASN A 10 3.35 -11.46 0.44
C ASN A 10 2.91 -10.04 0.07
N TYR A 11 3.27 -9.09 0.92
CA TYR A 11 3.12 -7.65 0.70
C TYR A 11 4.51 -7.01 0.67
N ILE A 12 4.69 -6.02 -0.20
CA ILE A 12 5.86 -5.15 -0.18
C ILE A 12 5.49 -3.89 0.61
N SER A 13 6.23 -3.61 1.69
CA SER A 13 6.02 -2.43 2.51
C SER A 13 6.99 -1.31 2.14
N LEU A 14 6.45 -0.13 1.85
CA LEU A 14 7.19 1.10 1.62
C LEU A 14 7.07 2.02 2.85
N PHE A 15 8.18 2.68 3.19
CA PHE A 15 8.28 3.64 4.30
C PHE A 15 8.78 4.99 3.76
N PRO A 16 7.88 5.83 3.23
CA PRO A 16 8.24 7.12 2.64
C PRO A 16 8.73 8.12 3.68
N GLU A 17 9.45 9.15 3.25
CA GLU A 17 9.98 10.19 4.14
C GLU A 17 8.99 11.36 4.35
N SER A 18 7.84 11.35 3.69
CA SER A 18 6.82 12.38 3.87
C SER A 18 5.42 11.84 3.58
N ARG A 19 4.41 12.54 4.11
CA ARG A 19 3.00 12.24 3.83
C ARG A 19 2.70 12.44 2.35
N GLU A 20 3.25 13.49 1.75
CA GLU A 20 3.10 13.82 0.33
C GLU A 20 3.70 12.73 -0.56
N GLU A 21 4.86 12.18 -0.16
CA GLU A 21 5.45 11.05 -0.89
C GLU A 21 4.61 9.78 -0.74
N ALA A 22 4.05 9.52 0.45
CA ALA A 22 3.15 8.39 0.66
C ALA A 22 1.90 8.49 -0.25
N ASP A 23 1.28 9.65 -0.33
CA ASP A 23 0.13 9.91 -1.21
C ASP A 23 0.51 9.76 -2.69
N ARG A 24 1.68 10.27 -3.09
CA ARG A 24 2.18 10.14 -4.47
C ARG A 24 2.40 8.68 -4.86
N LEU A 25 3.06 7.91 -4.00
CA LEU A 25 3.33 6.49 -4.23
C LEU A 25 2.03 5.68 -4.26
N PHE A 26 1.13 5.93 -3.31
CA PHE A 26 -0.17 5.29 -3.27
C PHE A 26 -0.98 5.57 -4.53
N GLY A 27 -1.06 6.84 -4.94
CA GLY A 27 -1.73 7.26 -6.17
C GLY A 27 -1.19 6.54 -7.39
N ALA A 28 0.13 6.53 -7.58
CA ALA A 28 0.77 5.89 -8.73
C ALA A 28 0.60 4.36 -8.75
N LEU A 29 0.72 3.69 -7.60
CA LEU A 29 0.59 2.23 -7.51
C LEU A 29 -0.87 1.76 -7.61
N SER A 30 -1.82 2.59 -7.19
CA SER A 30 -3.26 2.29 -7.26
C SER A 30 -3.86 2.42 -8.66
N GLU A 31 -3.13 3.04 -9.59
CA GLU A 31 -3.61 3.24 -10.95
C GLU A 31 -3.83 1.91 -11.68
N GLY A 32 -5.09 1.59 -11.97
CA GLY A 32 -5.50 0.33 -12.58
C GLY A 32 -5.39 -0.89 -11.65
N GLY A 33 -5.15 -0.66 -10.36
CA GLY A 33 -5.16 -1.65 -9.31
C GLY A 33 -6.47 -1.69 -8.52
N GLU A 34 -6.43 -2.37 -7.38
CA GLU A 34 -7.52 -2.49 -6.42
C GLU A 34 -7.04 -1.96 -5.06
N VAL A 35 -7.71 -0.91 -4.57
CA VAL A 35 -7.43 -0.36 -3.25
C VAL A 35 -8.09 -1.26 -2.19
N GLU A 36 -7.29 -1.81 -1.28
CA GLU A 36 -7.79 -2.56 -0.13
C GLU A 36 -8.12 -1.62 1.03
N MET A 37 -7.18 -0.71 1.34
CA MET A 37 -7.32 0.32 2.35
C MET A 37 -6.79 1.65 1.80
N PRO A 38 -7.65 2.67 1.64
CA PRO A 38 -7.20 4.03 1.30
C PRO A 38 -6.21 4.55 2.33
N MET A 39 -5.30 5.43 1.90
CA MET A 39 -4.42 6.14 2.82
C MET A 39 -5.24 6.91 3.86
N ALA A 40 -5.01 6.62 5.14
CA ALA A 40 -5.64 7.31 6.25
C ALA A 40 -4.76 7.29 7.50
N ASP A 41 -4.95 8.28 8.37
CA ASP A 41 -4.34 8.32 9.69
C ASP A 41 -4.96 7.21 10.56
N GLN A 42 -4.11 6.35 11.13
CA GLN A 42 -4.53 5.18 11.89
C GLN A 42 -4.41 5.43 13.39
N PHE A 43 -5.18 4.68 14.17
CA PHE A 43 -5.22 4.85 15.63
C PHE A 43 -3.89 4.56 16.33
N TRP A 44 -2.97 3.84 15.68
CA TRP A 44 -1.63 3.55 16.18
C TRP A 44 -0.58 4.60 15.80
N GLY A 45 -0.99 5.68 15.12
CA GLY A 45 -0.14 6.85 14.83
C GLY A 45 0.51 6.89 13.45
N ASP A 46 0.32 5.85 12.63
CA ASP A 46 0.83 5.83 11.25
C ASP A 46 -0.19 6.39 10.27
N TYR A 47 0.31 7.01 9.21
CA TYR A 47 -0.43 7.25 7.99
C TYR A 47 -0.24 6.03 7.07
N PHE A 48 -1.31 5.27 6.86
CA PHE A 48 -1.23 3.93 6.27
C PHE A 48 -2.27 3.71 5.17
N GLY A 49 -1.89 2.92 4.16
CA GLY A 49 -2.81 2.36 3.18
C GLY A 49 -2.25 1.08 2.54
N SER A 50 -3.14 0.29 1.94
CA SER A 50 -2.79 -0.92 1.21
C SER A 50 -3.58 -1.07 -0.08
N LEU A 51 -2.96 -1.70 -1.06
CA LEU A 51 -3.55 -1.90 -2.38
C LEU A 51 -2.89 -3.08 -3.11
N LYS A 52 -3.56 -3.56 -4.14
CA LYS A 52 -3.01 -4.47 -5.14
C LYS A 52 -2.84 -3.69 -6.44
N ASP A 53 -1.64 -3.63 -7.00
CA ASP A 53 -1.43 -2.92 -8.27
C ASP A 53 -2.01 -3.69 -9.47
N LYS A 54 -1.99 -3.07 -10.66
CA LYS A 54 -2.48 -3.67 -11.91
C LYS A 54 -1.75 -4.93 -12.36
N PHE A 55 -0.56 -5.20 -11.80
CA PHE A 55 0.24 -6.40 -12.07
C PHE A 55 -0.02 -7.51 -11.03
N GLY A 56 -0.82 -7.20 -10.01
CA GLY A 56 -1.20 -8.11 -8.96
C GLY A 56 -0.21 -8.20 -7.79
N VAL A 57 0.67 -7.21 -7.64
CA VAL A 57 1.56 -7.09 -6.48
C VAL A 57 0.82 -6.38 -5.36
N TYR A 58 0.92 -6.91 -4.15
CA TYR A 58 0.33 -6.32 -2.96
C TYR A 58 1.31 -5.35 -2.29
N TRP A 59 0.84 -4.15 -2.01
CA TRP A 59 1.61 -3.04 -1.45
C TRP A 59 1.01 -2.57 -0.13
N MET A 60 1.89 -2.20 0.79
CA MET A 60 1.58 -1.48 2.01
C MET A 60 2.42 -0.21 2.04
N ILE A 61 1.82 0.93 2.34
CA ILE A 61 2.53 2.20 2.46
C ILE A 61 2.33 2.69 3.89
N ASN A 62 3.43 2.87 4.61
CA ASN A 62 3.44 3.27 6.01
C ASN A 62 4.30 4.52 6.17
N TYR A 63 3.69 5.61 6.59
CA TYR A 63 4.40 6.83 6.96
C TYR A 63 4.19 7.09 8.45
N ASN A 64 5.28 7.14 9.21
CA ASN A 64 5.26 7.45 10.64
C ASN A 64 6.20 8.63 10.89
N SER A 65 5.66 9.74 11.42
CA SER A 65 6.41 10.96 11.69
C SER A 65 7.36 10.85 12.90
N ALA A 66 7.19 9.84 13.75
CA ALA A 66 8.03 9.55 14.92
C ALA A 66 9.23 8.62 14.62
N ASN A 67 9.30 8.04 13.42
CA ASN A 67 10.44 7.23 12.95
C ASN A 67 11.42 8.02 12.06
N GLN A 68 11.33 9.36 12.09
CA GLN A 68 12.31 10.29 11.51
C GLN A 68 13.06 11.01 12.63
#